data_AF-A0AAW4U6G3-F1
#
_entry.id   AF-A0AAW4U6G3-F1
#
_cell.length_a   1.000
_cell.length_b   1.000
_cell.length_c   1.000
_cell.angle_alpha   90.00
_cell.angle_beta   90.00
_cell.angle_gamma   90.00
#
_symmetry.space_group_name_H-M   'P 1'
#
loop_
_entity.id
_entity.type
_entity.pdbx_description
1 polymer ?
#
loop_
_entity_poly.entity_id
_entity_poly.type
_entity_poly.pdbx_seq_one_letter_code
_entity_poly.pdbx_strand_id
1 'polypeptide(L)'
;MTFFEYGKIIDENVILYITLLLLIGLIMIFLLKKQMFFIIDPFISIIFLFTVYFTTVIFLYILGYISDFYLLNYILCFLFFLLGLYLNGKPNRIKKCIVNKYKVSDNIFFFIAFIIYIFFKFYLIIKFGVPLLVEDSDRSTFYSEAGLEKLISDIFMIVVLFFLVEKININHLQLLKNIKSMIILLSILFILILDGSKSNFVTVIMAIYIYKYYFTLNNMGAAKKVLFAMISIFILIVFIKSTNDFEQTVNNIIIAIINRADTYIYVYTSDYKDISNYFNGNIITFFEIIFYIPLNGLGLISENNRIEFFSQKIEQYIYGDSVSLGPNAIYNLIGLVYLGNISSIIFSFFIGYSISFFRNKLIRIFNYNNFFIRYIFFLIQINIVSLIGAPTLFIGNMMYYILIPGSIYVIIKFLLKNRR
;
A
#
# COMPACT_ATOMS: atom_id res chain seq x y z
N MET A 1 0.13 -10.65 -24.56
CA MET A 1 -0.86 -11.63 -24.05
C MET A 1 -1.92 -10.91 -23.23
N THR A 2 -3.20 -11.18 -23.44
CA THR A 2 -4.30 -10.60 -22.65
C THR A 2 -4.51 -11.35 -21.33
N PHE A 3 -5.25 -10.76 -20.39
CA PHE A 3 -5.56 -11.43 -19.12
C PHE A 3 -6.39 -12.71 -19.33
N PHE A 4 -7.34 -12.67 -20.26
CA PHE A 4 -8.19 -13.82 -20.58
C PHE A 4 -7.39 -14.98 -21.17
N GLU A 5 -6.40 -14.70 -22.03
CA GLU A 5 -5.48 -15.72 -22.54
C GLU A 5 -4.69 -16.38 -21.42
N TYR A 6 -4.15 -15.57 -20.50
CA TYR A 6 -3.42 -16.10 -19.35
C TYR A 6 -4.29 -16.95 -18.42
N GLY A 7 -5.54 -16.54 -18.20
CA GLY A 7 -6.52 -17.32 -17.45
C GLY A 7 -6.71 -18.73 -18.04
N LYS A 8 -6.90 -18.83 -19.36
CA LYS A 8 -7.01 -20.12 -20.06
C LYS A 8 -5.75 -20.98 -19.90
N ILE A 9 -4.57 -20.38 -20.01
CA ILE A 9 -3.29 -21.09 -19.85
C ILE A 9 -3.15 -21.64 -18.42
N ILE A 10 -3.57 -20.88 -17.41
CA ILE A 10 -3.63 -21.37 -16.03
C ILE A 10 -4.62 -22.51 -15.92
N ASP A 11 -5.83 -22.38 -16.47
CA ASP A 11 -6.88 -23.41 -16.38
C ASP A 11 -6.41 -24.73 -17.01
N GLU A 12 -5.65 -24.68 -18.10
CA GLU A 12 -5.04 -25.85 -18.74
C GLU A 12 -3.88 -26.45 -17.92
N ASN A 13 -3.22 -25.67 -17.06
CA ASN A 13 -2.00 -26.04 -16.33
C ASN A 13 -2.08 -25.78 -14.81
N VAL A 14 -3.28 -25.89 -14.22
CA VAL A 14 -3.55 -25.49 -12.81
C VAL A 14 -2.60 -26.18 -11.83
N ILE A 15 -2.34 -27.47 -12.02
CA ILE A 15 -1.48 -28.27 -11.13
C ILE A 15 -0.05 -27.71 -11.12
N LEU A 16 0.49 -27.37 -12.29
CA LEU A 16 1.81 -26.78 -12.41
C LEU A 16 1.87 -25.42 -11.71
N TYR A 17 0.89 -24.56 -11.96
CA TYR A 17 0.82 -23.23 -11.35
C TYR A 17 0.75 -23.30 -9.82
N ILE A 18 -0.13 -24.13 -9.26
CA ILE A 18 -0.26 -24.32 -7.80
C ILE A 18 1.03 -24.90 -7.19
N THR A 19 1.65 -25.87 -7.86
CA THR A 19 2.91 -26.47 -7.39
C THR A 19 4.02 -25.42 -7.32
N LEU A 20 4.16 -24.59 -8.37
CA LEU A 20 5.10 -23.48 -8.37
C LEU A 20 4.78 -22.46 -7.28
N LEU A 21 3.51 -22.11 -7.10
CA LEU A 21 3.06 -21.16 -6.08
C LEU A 21 3.47 -21.61 -4.67
N LEU A 22 3.29 -22.90 -4.35
CA LEU A 22 3.68 -23.47 -3.06
C LEU A 22 5.20 -23.50 -2.89
N LEU A 23 5.94 -23.97 -3.89
CA LEU A 23 7.40 -24.06 -3.83
C LEU A 23 8.04 -22.67 -3.70
N ILE A 24 7.61 -21.73 -4.53
CA ILE A 24 8.09 -20.34 -4.49
C ILE A 24 7.67 -19.68 -3.18
N GLY A 25 6.46 -19.93 -2.68
CA GLY A 25 6.02 -19.42 -1.38
C GLY A 25 6.93 -19.86 -0.24
N LEU A 26 7.33 -21.13 -0.21
CA LEU A 26 8.29 -21.65 0.77
C LEU A 26 9.67 -20.98 0.63
N ILE A 27 10.15 -20.78 -0.58
CA ILE A 27 11.41 -20.07 -0.87
C ILE A 27 11.30 -18.62 -0.38
N MET A 28 10.23 -17.91 -0.68
CA MET A 28 10.02 -16.51 -0.27
C MET A 28 9.93 -16.37 1.23
N ILE A 29 9.22 -17.27 1.92
CA ILE A 29 9.20 -17.33 3.38
C ILE A 29 10.61 -17.56 3.93
N PHE A 30 11.37 -18.50 3.37
CA PHE A 30 12.73 -18.76 3.82
C PHE A 30 13.64 -17.53 3.62
N LEU A 31 13.54 -16.88 2.46
CA LEU A 31 14.35 -15.72 2.10
C LEU A 31 13.97 -14.46 2.85
N LEU A 32 12.71 -14.29 3.29
CA LEU A 32 12.24 -13.03 3.89
C LEU A 32 11.84 -13.14 5.37
N LYS A 33 11.78 -14.35 5.96
CA LYS A 33 11.41 -14.52 7.39
C LYS A 33 12.29 -13.73 8.36
N LYS A 34 13.58 -13.51 8.03
CA LYS A 34 14.49 -12.72 8.87
C LYS A 34 14.15 -11.22 8.87
N GLN A 35 13.40 -10.78 7.86
CA GLN A 35 12.83 -9.45 7.73
C GLN A 35 11.38 -9.43 8.25
N MET A 36 10.88 -10.44 8.97
CA MET A 36 9.57 -10.38 9.61
C MET A 36 9.71 -10.52 11.12
N PHE A 37 8.83 -9.84 11.85
CA PHE A 37 8.70 -10.10 13.29
C PHE A 37 7.55 -11.03 13.62
N PHE A 38 6.43 -10.86 12.93
CA PHE A 38 5.20 -11.60 13.15
C PHE A 38 4.50 -11.86 11.82
N ILE A 39 3.60 -12.84 11.81
CA ILE A 39 2.79 -13.18 10.63
C ILE A 39 1.88 -12.02 10.17
N ILE A 40 1.70 -11.03 11.05
CA ILE A 40 0.84 -9.86 10.84
C ILE A 40 1.66 -8.60 10.50
N ASP A 41 2.98 -8.74 10.38
CA ASP A 41 3.80 -7.66 9.88
C ASP A 41 3.30 -7.25 8.49
N PRO A 42 3.13 -5.95 8.17
CA PRO A 42 2.81 -5.52 6.80
C PRO A 42 3.75 -6.14 5.75
N PHE A 43 4.97 -6.53 6.12
CA PHE A 43 5.87 -7.29 5.26
C PHE A 43 5.36 -8.67 4.80
N ILE A 44 4.34 -9.25 5.44
CA ILE A 44 3.72 -10.49 4.95
C ILE A 44 3.09 -10.31 3.58
N SER A 45 2.54 -9.13 3.30
CA SER A 45 1.98 -8.83 1.97
C SER A 45 3.08 -8.77 0.92
N ILE A 46 4.30 -8.36 1.29
CA ILE A 46 5.47 -8.38 0.40
C ILE A 46 5.84 -9.81 0.02
N ILE A 47 5.87 -10.73 0.99
CA ILE A 47 6.12 -12.15 0.73
C ILE A 47 5.05 -12.71 -0.21
N PHE A 48 3.79 -12.41 0.08
CA PHE A 48 2.67 -12.83 -0.74
C PHE A 48 2.79 -12.30 -2.18
N LEU A 49 3.04 -11.00 -2.35
CA LEU A 49 3.21 -10.39 -3.67
C LEU A 49 4.38 -11.01 -4.43
N PHE A 50 5.56 -11.12 -3.83
CA PHE A 50 6.70 -11.76 -4.50
C PHE A 50 6.43 -13.23 -4.83
N THR A 51 5.67 -13.95 -4.00
CA THR A 51 5.29 -15.33 -4.29
C THR A 51 4.48 -15.40 -5.57
N VAL A 52 3.44 -14.57 -5.70
CA VAL A 52 2.62 -14.51 -6.91
C VAL A 52 3.47 -14.06 -8.11
N TYR A 53 4.28 -13.01 -7.96
CA TYR A 53 5.10 -12.45 -9.03
C TYR A 53 6.10 -13.48 -9.58
N PHE A 54 6.85 -14.14 -8.70
CA PHE A 54 7.81 -15.17 -9.11
C PHE A 54 7.10 -16.35 -9.76
N THR A 55 5.94 -16.74 -9.23
CA THR A 55 5.17 -17.87 -9.78
C THR A 55 4.74 -17.57 -11.20
N THR A 56 4.17 -16.40 -11.46
CA THR A 56 3.77 -15.98 -12.81
C THR A 56 4.96 -15.98 -13.79
N VAL A 57 6.11 -15.40 -13.39
CA VAL A 57 7.28 -15.31 -14.28
C VAL A 57 7.86 -16.69 -14.58
N ILE A 58 8.03 -17.55 -13.58
CA ILE A 58 8.57 -18.91 -13.77
C ILE A 58 7.59 -19.79 -14.56
N PHE A 59 6.29 -19.69 -14.27
CA PHE A 59 5.25 -20.43 -14.97
C PHE A 59 5.22 -20.10 -16.46
N LEU A 60 5.21 -18.81 -16.81
CA LEU A 60 5.22 -18.36 -18.20
C LEU A 60 6.54 -18.70 -18.92
N TYR A 61 7.68 -18.69 -18.20
CA TYR A 61 8.96 -19.12 -18.75
C TYR A 61 8.97 -20.61 -19.09
N ILE A 62 8.50 -21.48 -18.20
CA ILE A 62 8.44 -22.94 -18.42
C ILE A 62 7.60 -23.28 -19.66
N LEU A 63 6.51 -22.53 -19.88
CA LEU A 63 5.63 -22.70 -21.03
C LEU A 63 6.14 -22.02 -22.31
N GLY A 64 7.30 -21.34 -22.26
CA GLY A 64 7.93 -20.71 -23.43
C GLY A 64 7.33 -19.37 -23.86
N TYR A 65 6.51 -18.73 -23.02
CA TYR A 65 5.92 -17.40 -23.32
C TYR A 65 6.82 -16.23 -22.97
N ILE A 66 7.87 -16.46 -22.17
CA ILE A 66 8.84 -15.45 -21.75
C ILE A 66 10.24 -15.87 -22.21
N SER A 67 10.99 -14.93 -22.76
CA SER A 67 12.38 -15.15 -23.18
C SER A 67 13.37 -15.18 -22.00
N ASP A 68 14.54 -15.78 -22.21
CA ASP A 68 15.63 -15.80 -21.23
C ASP A 68 16.04 -14.40 -20.74
N PHE A 69 15.92 -13.40 -21.61
CA PHE A 69 16.21 -12.00 -21.29
C PHE A 69 15.37 -11.50 -20.10
N TYR A 70 14.06 -11.71 -20.14
CA TYR A 70 13.15 -11.26 -19.09
C TYR A 70 13.30 -12.07 -17.81
N LEU A 71 13.49 -13.39 -17.92
CA LEU A 71 13.76 -14.23 -16.77
C LEU A 71 15.03 -13.77 -16.03
N LEU A 72 16.12 -13.57 -16.77
CA LEU A 72 17.39 -13.13 -16.20
C LEU A 72 17.28 -11.74 -15.57
N ASN A 73 16.63 -10.79 -16.26
CA ASN A 73 16.36 -9.46 -15.70
C ASN A 73 15.59 -9.56 -14.38
N TYR A 74 14.52 -10.36 -14.35
CA TYR A 74 13.68 -10.53 -13.19
C TYR A 74 14.45 -11.11 -11.99
N ILE A 75 15.20 -12.19 -12.20
CA ILE A 75 16.02 -12.83 -11.16
C ILE A 75 17.07 -11.84 -10.64
N LEU A 76 17.79 -11.13 -11.52
CA LEU A 76 18.81 -10.17 -11.12
C LEU A 76 18.21 -8.98 -10.35
N CYS A 77 17.08 -8.42 -10.81
CA CYS A 77 16.35 -7.38 -10.09
C CYS A 77 15.98 -7.84 -8.68
N PHE A 78 15.45 -9.05 -8.53
CA PHE A 78 15.09 -9.58 -7.22
C PHE A 78 16.30 -9.85 -6.32
N LEU A 79 17.40 -10.40 -6.86
CA LEU A 79 18.63 -10.61 -6.10
C LEU A 79 19.20 -9.27 -5.60
N PHE A 80 19.23 -8.24 -6.45
CA PHE A 80 19.68 -6.90 -6.06
C PHE A 80 18.73 -6.21 -5.08
N PHE A 81 17.42 -6.42 -5.23
CA PHE A 81 16.44 -6.02 -4.22
C PHE A 81 16.73 -6.68 -2.87
N LEU A 82 17.00 -7.99 -2.82
CA LEU A 82 17.35 -8.68 -1.59
C LEU A 82 18.67 -8.15 -0.99
N LEU A 83 19.69 -7.90 -1.83
CA LEU A 83 20.95 -7.30 -1.39
C LEU A 83 20.71 -5.94 -0.70
N GLY A 84 19.94 -5.05 -1.33
CA GLY A 84 19.55 -3.78 -0.73
C GLY A 84 18.74 -3.96 0.55
N LEU A 85 17.80 -4.91 0.55
CA LEU A 85 16.93 -5.21 1.68
C LEU A 85 17.72 -5.69 2.91
N TYR A 86 18.78 -6.47 2.71
CA TYR A 86 19.59 -7.01 3.80
C TYR A 86 20.69 -6.07 4.30
N LEU A 87 21.01 -5.01 3.57
CA LEU A 87 22.15 -4.13 3.88
C LEU A 87 22.02 -3.43 5.24
N ASN A 88 20.82 -3.02 5.66
CA ASN A 88 20.61 -2.38 6.98
C ASN A 88 20.25 -3.38 8.10
N GLY A 89 20.49 -4.68 7.88
CA GLY A 89 20.30 -5.73 8.88
C GLY A 89 18.85 -6.14 9.08
N LYS A 90 18.52 -6.59 10.30
CA LYS A 90 17.16 -6.97 10.69
C LYS A 90 16.39 -5.77 11.25
N PRO A 91 15.06 -5.76 11.14
CA PRO A 91 14.26 -4.71 11.73
C PRO A 91 14.43 -4.72 13.26
N ASN A 92 14.32 -3.55 13.90
CA ASN A 92 14.45 -3.38 15.36
C ASN A 92 13.24 -2.68 15.98
N ARG A 93 13.10 -2.73 17.32
CA ARG A 93 12.12 -1.92 18.08
C ARG A 93 12.74 -0.60 18.55
N ILE A 94 11.91 0.42 18.76
CA ILE A 94 12.34 1.65 19.43
C ILE A 94 12.56 1.32 20.91
N LYS A 95 13.83 1.38 21.37
CA LYS A 95 14.21 0.92 22.72
C LYS A 95 13.68 1.82 23.85
N LYS A 96 13.48 3.11 23.60
CA LYS A 96 12.98 4.09 24.58
C LYS A 96 12.11 5.14 23.88
N CYS A 97 10.81 4.88 23.80
CA CYS A 97 9.83 5.90 23.46
C CYS A 97 9.01 6.18 24.70
N ILE A 98 9.28 7.29 25.39
CA ILE A 98 8.45 7.73 26.52
C ILE A 98 7.37 8.63 25.94
N VAL A 99 6.19 8.06 25.72
CA VAL A 99 5.04 8.83 25.27
C VAL A 99 4.53 9.65 26.47
N ASN A 100 4.97 10.89 26.57
CA ASN A 100 4.49 11.85 27.56
C ASN A 100 3.00 12.20 27.33
N LYS A 101 2.38 12.85 28.34
CA LYS A 101 1.07 13.50 28.17
C LYS A 101 1.06 14.40 26.92
N TYR A 102 -0.02 14.33 26.16
CA TYR A 102 -0.22 15.15 24.96
C TYR A 102 -0.12 16.64 25.26
N LYS A 103 0.54 17.38 24.36
CA LYS A 103 0.46 18.84 24.39
C LYS A 103 -0.90 19.28 23.88
N VAL A 104 -1.34 20.47 24.29
CA VAL A 104 -2.58 21.09 23.81
C VAL A 104 -2.60 21.16 22.28
N SER A 105 -1.46 21.48 21.65
CA SER A 105 -1.29 21.49 20.19
C SER A 105 -1.67 20.15 19.53
N ASP A 106 -1.32 19.04 20.16
CA ASP A 106 -1.53 17.71 19.57
C ASP A 106 -3.02 17.32 19.65
N ASN A 107 -3.71 17.71 20.72
CA ASN A 107 -5.15 17.50 20.85
C ASN A 107 -5.96 18.38 19.88
N ILE A 108 -5.56 19.65 19.69
CA ILE A 108 -6.20 20.53 18.70
C ILE A 108 -6.00 19.98 17.29
N PHE A 109 -4.78 19.54 16.96
CA PHE A 109 -4.49 18.95 15.66
C PHE A 109 -5.31 17.68 15.40
N PHE A 110 -5.41 16.78 16.39
CA PHE A 110 -6.26 15.60 16.30
C PHE A 110 -7.72 15.95 16.02
N PHE A 111 -8.27 16.94 16.72
CA PHE A 111 -9.67 17.33 16.56
C PHE A 111 -9.93 17.93 15.17
N ILE A 112 -9.04 18.78 14.67
CA ILE A 112 -9.09 19.32 13.30
C ILE A 112 -9.01 18.18 12.29
N ALA A 113 -8.05 17.27 12.45
CA ALA A 113 -7.90 16.11 11.57
C ALA A 113 -9.15 15.22 11.55
N PHE A 114 -9.77 15.00 12.70
CA PHE A 114 -11.01 14.24 12.82
C PHE A 114 -12.17 14.94 12.11
N ILE A 115 -12.35 16.25 12.31
CA ILE A 115 -13.40 17.01 11.62
C ILE A 115 -13.21 16.94 10.11
N ILE A 116 -11.99 17.16 9.61
CA ILE A 116 -11.71 17.12 8.17
C ILE A 116 -12.01 15.73 7.62
N TYR A 117 -11.54 14.66 8.29
CA TYR A 117 -11.84 13.28 7.89
C TYR A 117 -13.35 13.02 7.79
N ILE A 118 -14.10 13.34 8.84
CA ILE A 118 -15.55 13.15 8.91
C ILE A 118 -16.25 13.95 7.81
N PHE A 119 -15.91 15.23 7.67
CA PHE A 119 -16.49 16.11 6.67
C PHE A 119 -16.32 15.56 5.25
N PHE A 120 -15.10 15.20 4.86
CA PHE A 120 -14.84 14.66 3.53
C PHE A 120 -15.46 13.27 3.33
N LYS A 121 -15.51 12.40 4.35
CA LYS A 121 -16.22 11.12 4.22
C LYS A 121 -17.71 11.31 4.04
N PHE A 122 -18.36 12.18 4.80
CA PHE A 122 -19.77 12.48 4.62
C PHE A 122 -20.03 13.13 3.26
N TYR A 123 -19.17 14.05 2.82
CA TYR A 123 -19.26 14.66 1.49
C TYR A 123 -19.22 13.58 0.39
N LEU A 124 -18.27 12.64 0.46
CA LEU A 124 -18.18 11.54 -0.49
C LEU A 124 -19.41 10.63 -0.47
N ILE A 125 -19.94 10.32 0.71
CA ILE A 125 -21.16 9.51 0.86
C ILE A 125 -22.39 10.25 0.30
N ILE A 126 -22.49 11.57 0.47
CA ILE A 126 -23.58 12.37 -0.10
C ILE A 126 -23.46 12.43 -1.63
N LYS A 127 -22.25 12.64 -2.14
CA LYS A 127 -21.99 12.82 -3.58
C LYS A 127 -22.19 11.53 -4.38
N PHE A 128 -21.75 10.40 -3.84
CA PHE A 128 -21.69 9.14 -4.59
C PHE A 128 -22.50 8.00 -3.95
N GLY A 129 -23.20 8.25 -2.85
CA GLY A 129 -23.90 7.23 -2.08
C GLY A 129 -23.00 6.46 -1.12
N VAL A 130 -23.59 5.50 -0.40
CA VAL A 130 -22.86 4.63 0.53
C VAL A 130 -22.19 3.52 -0.27
N PRO A 131 -20.84 3.47 -0.39
CA PRO A 131 -20.19 2.51 -1.27
C PRO A 131 -20.57 1.06 -0.95
N LEU A 132 -20.80 0.71 0.31
CA LEU A 132 -21.25 -0.63 0.70
C LEU A 132 -22.57 -1.08 0.03
N LEU A 133 -23.46 -0.14 -0.29
CA LEU A 133 -24.79 -0.40 -0.85
C LEU A 133 -24.86 -0.21 -2.38
N VAL A 134 -23.83 0.39 -2.97
CA VAL A 134 -23.72 0.63 -4.41
C VAL A 134 -23.20 -0.62 -5.13
N GLU A 135 -23.70 -0.89 -6.34
CA GLU A 135 -23.25 -1.98 -7.21
C GLU A 135 -21.79 -1.81 -7.65
N ASP A 136 -21.09 -2.91 -7.97
CA ASP A 136 -19.64 -2.88 -8.19
C ASP A 136 -19.20 -2.03 -9.40
N SER A 137 -20.05 -1.86 -10.42
CA SER A 137 -19.79 -0.98 -11.57
C SER A 137 -19.70 0.49 -11.15
N ASP A 138 -20.59 0.95 -10.28
CA ASP A 138 -20.66 2.33 -9.78
C ASP A 138 -19.68 2.60 -8.64
N ARG A 139 -19.07 1.55 -8.06
CA ARG A 139 -17.92 1.70 -7.16
C ARG A 139 -16.66 2.10 -7.91
N SER A 140 -16.50 1.68 -9.16
CA SER A 140 -15.32 2.04 -9.95
C SER A 140 -15.32 3.54 -10.28
N THR A 141 -16.49 4.10 -10.62
CA THR A 141 -16.71 5.54 -10.83
C THR A 141 -16.51 6.35 -9.54
N PHE A 142 -16.97 5.85 -8.38
CA PHE A 142 -16.63 6.43 -7.08
C PHE A 142 -15.12 6.59 -6.89
N TYR A 143 -14.34 5.58 -7.27
CA TYR A 143 -12.90 5.60 -7.06
C TYR A 143 -12.12 6.40 -8.11
N SER A 144 -12.63 6.56 -9.33
CA SER A 144 -12.02 7.37 -10.39
C SER A 144 -12.37 8.85 -10.30
N GLU A 145 -13.60 9.20 -9.91
CA GLU A 145 -14.09 10.59 -9.95
C GLU A 145 -13.92 11.35 -8.62
N ALA A 146 -13.71 10.66 -7.50
CA ALA A 146 -13.61 11.30 -6.19
C ALA A 146 -12.31 12.08 -5.94
N GLY A 147 -11.33 11.99 -6.83
CA GLY A 147 -10.17 12.90 -6.93
C GLY A 147 -9.53 13.33 -5.59
N LEU A 148 -9.48 14.65 -5.37
CA LEU A 148 -8.83 15.29 -4.23
C LEU A 148 -9.58 15.05 -2.91
N GLU A 149 -10.90 14.95 -2.95
CA GLU A 149 -11.74 14.76 -1.77
C GLU A 149 -11.47 13.41 -1.11
N LYS A 150 -11.34 12.36 -1.93
CA LYS A 150 -10.90 11.04 -1.48
C LYS A 150 -9.48 11.08 -0.94
N LEU A 151 -8.56 11.73 -1.65
CA LEU A 151 -7.17 11.87 -1.20
C LEU A 151 -7.10 12.52 0.19
N ILE A 152 -7.79 13.65 0.40
CA ILE A 152 -7.83 14.35 1.69
C ILE A 152 -8.44 13.43 2.76
N SER A 153 -9.54 12.77 2.46
CA SER A 153 -10.17 11.81 3.37
C SER A 153 -9.21 10.71 3.81
N ASP A 154 -8.52 10.06 2.88
CA ASP A 154 -7.59 8.96 3.15
C ASP A 154 -6.36 9.44 3.95
N ILE A 155 -5.86 10.65 3.69
CA ILE A 155 -4.80 11.29 4.47
C ILE A 155 -5.21 11.46 5.93
N PHE A 156 -6.36 12.09 6.17
CA PHE A 156 -6.79 12.37 7.54
C PHE A 156 -7.27 11.12 8.27
N MET A 157 -7.75 10.09 7.56
CA MET A 157 -8.03 8.78 8.14
C MET A 157 -6.78 8.23 8.85
N ILE A 158 -5.62 8.25 8.19
CA ILE A 158 -4.39 7.71 8.76
C ILE A 158 -3.90 8.55 9.95
N VAL A 159 -4.04 9.89 9.89
CA VAL A 159 -3.76 10.79 11.03
C VAL A 159 -4.61 10.41 12.24
N VAL A 160 -5.91 10.27 12.02
CA VAL A 160 -6.88 9.96 13.06
C VAL A 160 -6.62 8.58 13.66
N LEU A 161 -6.33 7.58 12.83
CA LEU A 161 -5.98 6.23 13.28
C LEU A 161 -4.70 6.25 14.15
N PHE A 162 -3.65 6.95 13.72
CA PHE A 162 -2.43 7.09 14.51
C PHE A 162 -2.73 7.64 15.91
N PHE A 163 -3.45 8.76 15.99
CA PHE A 163 -3.83 9.38 17.26
C PHE A 163 -4.71 8.50 18.13
N LEU A 164 -5.65 7.79 17.52
CA LEU A 164 -6.52 6.87 18.25
C LEU A 164 -5.71 5.77 18.90
N VAL A 165 -4.87 5.08 18.14
CA VAL A 165 -4.07 3.97 18.67
C VAL A 165 -3.11 4.48 19.75
N GLU A 166 -2.53 5.66 19.57
CA GLU A 166 -1.66 6.30 20.55
C GLU A 166 -2.41 6.66 21.85
N LYS A 167 -3.59 7.31 21.75
CA LYS A 167 -4.46 7.61 22.91
C LYS A 167 -4.91 6.35 23.64
N ILE A 168 -5.24 5.30 22.90
CA ILE A 168 -5.65 4.02 23.47
C ILE A 168 -4.56 3.42 24.33
N ASN A 169 -3.32 3.49 23.85
CA ASN A 169 -2.23 2.81 24.52
C ASN A 169 -1.67 3.60 25.71
N ILE A 170 -1.71 4.95 25.70
CA ILE A 170 -1.33 5.77 26.86
C ILE A 170 -2.30 5.55 28.03
N ASN A 171 -3.58 5.39 27.74
CA ASN A 171 -4.66 5.36 28.74
C ASN A 171 -5.29 3.97 28.87
N HIS A 172 -4.47 2.92 28.99
CA HIS A 172 -4.84 1.49 28.98
C HIS A 172 -6.09 1.09 29.81
N LEU A 173 -6.49 1.89 30.82
CA LEU A 173 -7.65 1.68 31.71
C LEU A 173 -8.78 2.72 31.57
N GLN A 174 -8.60 3.76 30.76
CA GLN A 174 -9.53 4.88 30.65
C GLN A 174 -10.39 4.84 29.39
N LEU A 175 -10.11 3.98 28.41
CA LEU A 175 -10.91 3.96 27.18
C LEU A 175 -12.34 3.51 27.39
N LEU A 176 -12.53 2.42 28.15
CA LEU A 176 -13.86 1.94 28.54
C LEU A 176 -14.57 2.92 29.49
N LYS A 177 -13.84 3.84 30.13
CA LYS A 177 -14.39 4.85 31.03
C LYS A 177 -14.65 6.20 30.35
N ASN A 178 -14.04 6.48 29.20
CA ASN A 178 -14.13 7.76 28.52
C ASN A 178 -15.03 7.64 27.29
N ILE A 179 -16.31 7.93 27.49
CA ILE A 179 -17.38 7.93 26.48
C ILE A 179 -16.93 8.64 25.18
N LYS A 180 -16.17 9.74 25.29
CA LYS A 180 -15.68 10.48 24.11
C LYS A 180 -14.77 9.65 23.21
N SER A 181 -13.86 8.86 23.79
CA SER A 181 -12.94 8.00 23.01
C SER A 181 -13.66 6.81 22.39
N MET A 182 -14.65 6.24 23.07
CA MET A 182 -15.49 5.16 22.51
C MET A 182 -16.37 5.67 21.35
N ILE A 183 -16.98 6.84 21.49
CA ILE A 183 -17.77 7.45 20.41
C ILE A 183 -16.89 7.64 19.17
N ILE A 184 -15.71 8.23 19.31
CA ILE A 184 -14.81 8.45 18.17
C ILE A 184 -14.41 7.12 17.52
N LEU A 185 -14.03 6.11 18.30
CA LEU A 185 -13.67 4.79 17.79
C LEU A 185 -14.84 4.14 17.03
N LEU A 186 -16.04 4.16 17.62
CA LEU A 186 -17.25 3.63 17.01
C LEU A 186 -17.61 4.38 15.74
N SER A 187 -17.49 5.71 15.71
CA SER A 187 -17.71 6.53 14.52
C SER A 187 -16.76 6.15 13.39
N ILE A 188 -15.48 5.93 13.69
CA ILE A 188 -14.49 5.53 12.67
C ILE A 188 -14.77 4.13 12.17
N LEU A 189 -15.02 3.16 13.07
CA LEU A 189 -15.38 1.80 12.66
C LEU A 189 -16.65 1.79 11.81
N PHE A 190 -17.67 2.55 12.21
CA PHE A 190 -18.91 2.69 11.44
C PHE A 190 -18.65 3.26 10.05
N ILE A 191 -17.86 4.34 9.95
CA ILE A 191 -17.51 4.94 8.65
C ILE A 191 -16.69 3.98 7.78
N LEU A 192 -15.75 3.24 8.37
CA LEU A 192 -14.97 2.23 7.64
C LEU A 192 -15.85 1.10 7.09
N ILE A 193 -16.89 0.70 7.84
CA ILE A 193 -17.90 -0.27 7.38
C ILE A 193 -18.70 0.33 6.21
N LEU A 194 -19.17 1.58 6.34
CA LEU A 194 -19.95 2.26 5.29
C LEU A 194 -19.15 2.46 3.99
N ASP A 195 -17.85 2.73 4.10
CA ASP A 195 -16.94 2.93 2.97
C ASP A 195 -16.76 1.66 2.12
N GLY A 196 -17.16 0.47 2.64
CA GLY A 196 -17.16 -0.79 1.89
C GLY A 196 -15.77 -1.28 1.44
N SER A 197 -14.71 -0.54 1.75
CA SER A 197 -13.36 -0.77 1.28
C SER A 197 -12.63 -1.82 2.13
N LYS A 198 -12.39 -3.00 1.53
CA LYS A 198 -11.63 -4.10 2.13
C LYS A 198 -10.22 -3.67 2.57
N SER A 199 -9.58 -2.77 1.81
CA SER A 199 -8.23 -2.30 2.12
C SER A 199 -8.20 -1.43 3.38
N ASN A 200 -9.27 -0.69 3.69
CA ASN A 200 -9.28 0.19 4.87
C ASN A 200 -9.30 -0.60 6.18
N PHE A 201 -9.94 -1.77 6.22
CA PHE A 201 -9.81 -2.70 7.35
C PHE A 201 -8.38 -3.19 7.55
N VAL A 202 -7.70 -3.54 6.46
CA VAL A 202 -6.29 -3.95 6.50
C VAL A 202 -5.41 -2.79 7.00
N THR A 203 -5.68 -1.56 6.56
CA THR A 203 -4.98 -0.35 7.04
C THR A 203 -5.14 -0.15 8.54
N VAL A 204 -6.33 -0.35 9.12
CA VAL A 204 -6.54 -0.29 10.58
C VAL A 204 -5.73 -1.36 11.30
N ILE A 205 -5.74 -2.60 10.79
CA ILE A 205 -4.97 -3.71 11.34
C ILE A 205 -3.47 -3.36 11.35
N MET A 206 -2.95 -2.88 10.21
CA MET A 206 -1.56 -2.47 10.05
C MET A 206 -1.22 -1.29 10.97
N ALA A 207 -2.11 -0.30 11.10
CA ALA A 207 -1.95 0.83 12.01
C ALA A 207 -1.79 0.38 13.47
N ILE A 208 -2.67 -0.50 13.94
CA ILE A 208 -2.59 -1.04 15.30
C ILE A 208 -1.28 -1.81 15.49
N TYR A 209 -0.92 -2.67 14.54
CA TYR A 209 0.32 -3.45 14.59
C TYR A 209 1.56 -2.56 14.64
N ILE A 210 1.72 -1.64 13.70
CA ILE A 210 2.88 -0.74 13.58
C ILE A 210 3.04 0.04 14.87
N TYR A 211 1.96 0.63 15.37
CA TYR A 211 2.03 1.42 16.57
C TYR A 211 2.44 0.58 17.79
N LYS A 212 1.77 -0.56 18.02
CA LYS A 212 2.08 -1.50 19.11
C LYS A 212 3.53 -1.98 19.03
N TYR A 213 3.98 -2.33 17.83
CA TYR A 213 5.30 -2.91 17.60
C TYR A 213 6.42 -1.91 17.86
N TYR A 214 6.32 -0.70 17.31
CA TYR A 214 7.41 0.26 17.37
C TYR A 214 7.36 1.13 18.62
N PHE A 215 6.19 1.58 19.06
CA PHE A 215 6.08 2.61 20.11
C PHE A 215 5.72 2.07 21.49
N THR A 216 5.38 0.79 21.64
CA THR A 216 4.92 0.23 22.91
C THR A 216 5.81 -0.90 23.39
N LEU A 217 6.12 -0.91 24.68
CA LEU A 217 6.88 -2.00 25.32
C LEU A 217 5.98 -3.19 25.70
N ASN A 218 4.66 -3.03 25.59
CA ASN A 218 3.68 -4.01 26.08
C ASN A 218 3.55 -5.23 25.15
N ASN A 219 3.23 -6.36 25.77
CA ASN A 219 3.08 -7.65 25.11
C ASN A 219 1.97 -7.61 24.04
N MET A 220 2.26 -8.13 22.84
CA MET A 220 1.34 -8.09 21.68
C MET A 220 0.04 -8.89 21.84
N GLY A 221 -0.18 -9.58 22.96
CA GLY A 221 -1.31 -10.50 23.16
C GLY A 221 -2.68 -9.87 22.89
N ALA A 222 -2.94 -8.65 23.37
CA ALA A 222 -4.21 -7.97 23.13
C ALA A 222 -4.37 -7.53 21.67
N ALA A 223 -3.29 -7.08 21.03
CA ALA A 223 -3.30 -6.73 19.61
C ALA A 223 -3.61 -7.96 18.76
N LYS A 224 -3.03 -9.13 19.08
CA LYS A 224 -3.35 -10.40 18.41
C LYS A 224 -4.83 -10.74 18.49
N LYS A 225 -5.48 -10.58 19.65
CA LYS A 225 -6.92 -10.87 19.81
C LYS A 225 -7.80 -9.97 18.96
N VAL A 226 -7.56 -8.65 18.99
CA VAL A 226 -8.30 -7.68 18.16
C VAL A 226 -8.11 -8.02 16.67
N LEU A 227 -6.91 -8.44 16.31
CA LEU A 227 -6.56 -8.75 14.93
C LEU A 227 -7.21 -10.03 14.43
N PHE A 228 -7.20 -11.09 15.25
CA PHE A 228 -7.95 -12.32 14.96
C PHE A 228 -9.45 -12.01 14.82
N ALA A 229 -10.02 -11.18 15.71
CA ALA A 229 -11.42 -10.77 15.60
C ALA A 229 -11.70 -10.01 14.29
N MET A 230 -10.82 -9.12 13.86
CA MET A 230 -10.97 -8.40 12.58
C MET A 230 -10.81 -9.33 11.36
N ILE A 231 -9.88 -10.29 11.39
CA ILE A 231 -9.75 -11.31 10.34
C ILE A 231 -11.01 -12.18 10.29
N SER A 232 -11.55 -12.61 11.44
CA SER A 232 -12.80 -13.37 11.52
C SER A 232 -13.97 -12.59 10.95
N ILE A 233 -14.09 -11.29 11.26
CA ILE A 233 -15.13 -10.41 10.69
C ILE A 233 -14.95 -10.27 9.18
N PHE A 234 -13.72 -10.13 8.69
CA PHE A 234 -13.45 -10.06 7.25
C PHE A 234 -13.85 -11.35 6.53
N ILE A 235 -13.48 -12.52 7.07
CA ILE A 235 -13.88 -13.83 6.54
C ILE A 235 -15.41 -13.96 6.57
N LEU A 236 -16.05 -13.53 7.65
CA LEU A 236 -17.52 -13.52 7.78
C LEU A 236 -18.17 -12.62 6.73
N ILE A 237 -17.64 -11.42 6.46
CA ILE A 237 -18.15 -10.53 5.40
C ILE A 237 -18.00 -11.16 4.02
N VAL A 238 -16.87 -11.82 3.74
CA VAL A 238 -16.67 -12.56 2.48
C VAL A 238 -17.69 -13.69 2.36
N PHE A 239 -17.93 -14.42 3.44
CA PHE A 239 -18.90 -15.53 3.48
C PHE A 239 -20.37 -15.05 3.39
N ILE A 240 -20.70 -13.89 3.97
CA ILE A 240 -22.04 -13.30 3.86
C ILE A 240 -22.27 -12.75 2.45
N LYS A 241 -21.23 -12.26 1.76
CA LYS A 241 -21.35 -11.82 0.36
C LYS A 241 -21.39 -12.99 -0.63
N SER A 242 -21.03 -14.20 -0.24
CA SER A 242 -21.03 -15.37 -1.13
C SER A 242 -22.37 -16.08 -1.22
N THR A 243 -23.50 -15.37 -1.09
CA THR A 243 -24.79 -15.95 -0.73
C THR A 243 -25.34 -17.04 -1.65
N ASN A 244 -24.82 -17.27 -2.86
CA ASN A 244 -25.32 -18.32 -3.75
C ASN A 244 -24.29 -19.24 -4.42
N ASP A 245 -22.98 -18.97 -4.34
CA ASP A 245 -21.98 -19.82 -5.00
C ASP A 245 -20.58 -19.73 -4.35
N PHE A 246 -20.23 -20.76 -3.58
CA PHE A 246 -18.91 -20.88 -2.96
C PHE A 246 -17.80 -21.04 -4.01
N GLU A 247 -18.08 -21.77 -5.09
CA GLU A 247 -17.13 -21.98 -6.18
C GLU A 247 -16.82 -20.66 -6.88
N GLN A 248 -17.84 -19.87 -7.21
CA GLN A 248 -17.65 -18.53 -7.77
C GLN A 248 -16.83 -17.63 -6.83
N THR A 249 -17.03 -17.75 -5.51
CA THR A 249 -16.27 -16.96 -4.53
C THR A 249 -14.80 -17.37 -4.48
N VAL A 250 -14.52 -18.67 -4.50
CA VAL A 250 -13.14 -19.20 -4.57
C VAL A 250 -12.48 -18.78 -5.88
N ASN A 251 -13.18 -18.90 -7.01
CA ASN A 251 -12.69 -18.46 -8.32
C ASN A 251 -12.39 -16.96 -8.34
N ASN A 252 -13.27 -16.12 -7.77
CA ASN A 252 -13.03 -14.69 -7.63
C ASN A 252 -11.79 -14.37 -6.78
N ILE A 253 -11.51 -15.15 -5.73
CA ILE A 253 -10.30 -15.00 -4.93
C ILE A 253 -9.07 -15.40 -5.76
N ILE A 254 -9.10 -16.54 -6.44
CA ILE A 254 -7.98 -17.00 -7.28
C ILE A 254 -7.67 -15.99 -8.38
N ILE A 255 -8.70 -15.50 -9.08
CA ILE A 255 -8.58 -14.45 -10.08
C ILE A 255 -7.99 -13.18 -9.45
N ALA A 256 -8.46 -12.75 -8.27
CA ALA A 256 -7.91 -11.58 -7.59
C ALA A 256 -6.44 -11.76 -7.16
N ILE A 257 -5.98 -12.99 -6.88
CA ILE A 257 -4.58 -13.31 -6.60
C ILE A 257 -3.78 -13.21 -7.89
N ILE A 258 -4.24 -13.85 -8.96
CA ILE A 258 -3.61 -13.85 -10.29
C ILE A 258 -3.49 -12.42 -10.85
N ASN A 259 -4.54 -11.61 -10.71
CA ASN A 259 -4.57 -10.20 -11.11
C ASN A 259 -3.46 -9.37 -10.47
N ARG A 260 -2.85 -9.80 -9.36
CA ARG A 260 -1.72 -9.05 -8.79
C ARG A 260 -0.50 -9.03 -9.68
N ALA A 261 -0.35 -10.02 -10.56
CA ALA A 261 0.80 -10.19 -11.46
C ALA A 261 0.48 -9.88 -12.93
N ASP A 262 -0.70 -9.31 -13.21
CA ASP A 262 -1.17 -8.92 -14.54
C ASP A 262 -0.13 -8.11 -15.35
N THR A 263 0.59 -7.24 -14.67
CA THR A 263 1.63 -6.40 -15.26
C THR A 263 2.77 -7.20 -15.89
N TYR A 264 3.15 -8.33 -15.29
CA TYR A 264 4.20 -9.18 -15.86
C TYR A 264 3.73 -9.88 -17.12
N ILE A 265 2.45 -10.29 -17.16
CA ILE A 265 1.84 -10.91 -18.32
C ILE A 265 1.92 -9.94 -19.50
N TYR A 266 1.51 -8.70 -19.29
CA TYR A 266 1.48 -7.71 -20.36
C TYR A 266 2.89 -7.31 -20.83
N VAL A 267 3.84 -7.09 -19.90
CA VAL A 267 5.19 -6.63 -20.28
C VAL A 267 6.06 -7.77 -20.81
N TYR A 268 6.17 -8.88 -20.08
CA TYR A 268 7.19 -9.91 -20.40
C TYR A 268 6.80 -10.82 -21.55
N THR A 269 5.53 -10.84 -21.97
CA THR A 269 5.10 -11.59 -23.16
C THR A 269 5.19 -10.78 -24.46
N SER A 270 5.63 -9.52 -24.39
CA SER A 270 5.76 -8.61 -25.52
C SER A 270 7.23 -8.35 -25.85
N ASP A 271 7.54 -7.81 -27.03
CA ASP A 271 8.90 -7.38 -27.35
C ASP A 271 9.30 -6.16 -26.51
N TYR A 272 10.46 -6.23 -25.86
CA TYR A 272 10.98 -5.18 -24.99
C TYR A 272 11.15 -3.86 -25.74
N LYS A 273 11.64 -3.90 -26.99
CA LYS A 273 11.86 -2.69 -27.77
C LYS A 273 10.54 -2.01 -28.11
N ASP A 274 9.52 -2.78 -28.45
CA ASP A 274 8.20 -2.27 -28.79
C ASP A 274 7.54 -1.60 -27.59
N ILE A 275 7.57 -2.26 -26.43
CA ILE A 275 7.06 -1.66 -25.19
C ILE A 275 7.87 -0.44 -24.79
N SER A 276 9.20 -0.53 -24.75
CA SER A 276 10.04 0.62 -24.35
C SER A 276 9.81 1.83 -25.26
N ASN A 277 9.63 1.62 -26.56
CA ASN A 277 9.34 2.69 -27.51
C ASN A 277 7.94 3.27 -27.30
N TYR A 278 6.91 2.42 -27.14
CA TYR A 278 5.54 2.86 -26.86
C TYR A 278 5.45 3.72 -25.61
N PHE A 279 6.23 3.38 -24.58
CA PHE A 279 6.26 4.11 -23.32
C PHE A 279 7.14 5.38 -23.34
N ASN A 280 7.81 5.69 -24.45
CA ASN A 280 8.86 6.71 -24.54
C ASN A 280 9.91 6.52 -23.43
N GLY A 281 10.36 5.28 -23.24
CA GLY A 281 11.23 4.85 -22.15
C GLY A 281 12.54 5.61 -22.11
N ASN A 282 12.68 6.53 -21.15
CA ASN A 282 13.92 7.21 -20.85
C ASN A 282 13.94 7.69 -19.38
N ILE A 283 15.09 8.23 -18.95
CA ILE A 283 15.26 8.67 -17.57
C ILE A 283 14.38 9.87 -17.19
N ILE A 284 14.04 10.74 -18.15
CA ILE A 284 13.18 11.91 -17.90
C ILE A 284 11.76 11.42 -17.65
N THR A 285 11.22 10.59 -18.55
CA THR A 285 9.87 10.01 -18.41
C THR A 285 9.74 9.13 -17.17
N PHE A 286 10.82 8.43 -16.77
CA PHE A 286 10.87 7.76 -15.47
C PHE A 286 10.61 8.71 -14.30
N PHE A 287 11.35 9.82 -14.20
CA PHE A 287 11.20 10.77 -13.10
C PHE A 287 9.84 11.45 -13.13
N GLU A 288 9.38 11.82 -14.32
CA GLU A 288 8.06 12.41 -14.50
C GLU A 288 6.96 11.51 -13.97
N ILE A 289 7.03 10.19 -14.21
CA ILE A 289 6.03 9.23 -13.75
C ILE A 289 6.16 8.92 -12.25
N ILE A 290 7.38 8.85 -11.74
CA ILE A 290 7.64 8.61 -10.32
C ILE A 290 7.16 9.79 -9.46
N PHE A 291 7.28 11.01 -9.96
CA PHE A 291 6.84 12.25 -9.30
C PHE A 291 5.50 12.79 -9.84
N TYR A 292 4.82 12.07 -10.73
CA TYR A 292 3.59 12.58 -11.36
C TYR A 292 2.53 12.94 -10.33
N ILE A 293 2.22 12.01 -9.41
CA ILE A 293 1.18 12.22 -8.40
C ILE A 293 1.39 13.50 -7.60
N PRO A 294 2.54 13.75 -6.96
CA PRO A 294 2.74 14.97 -6.19
C PRO A 294 2.80 16.23 -7.06
N LEU A 295 3.39 16.17 -8.25
CA LEU A 295 3.45 17.33 -9.15
C LEU A 295 2.06 17.72 -9.66
N ASN A 296 1.24 16.73 -10.02
CA ASN A 296 -0.12 16.93 -10.50
C ASN A 296 -1.03 17.53 -9.42
N GLY A 297 -1.03 17.00 -8.18
CA GLY A 297 -1.88 17.57 -7.14
C GLY A 297 -1.38 18.90 -6.55
N LEU A 298 -0.14 19.31 -6.84
CA LEU A 298 0.33 20.69 -6.63
C LEU A 298 -0.08 21.63 -7.79
N GLY A 299 -0.71 21.12 -8.85
CA GLY A 299 -1.07 21.90 -10.03
C GLY A 299 0.13 22.32 -10.87
N LEU A 300 1.29 21.67 -10.71
CA LEU A 300 2.51 21.98 -11.44
C LEU A 300 2.56 21.35 -12.84
N ILE A 301 1.60 20.46 -13.14
CA ILE A 301 1.41 19.83 -14.46
C ILE A 301 0.14 20.41 -15.07
N SER A 302 0.24 20.99 -16.27
CA SER A 302 -0.92 21.47 -17.01
C SER A 302 -1.78 20.29 -17.47
N GLU A 303 -3.09 20.51 -17.64
CA GLU A 303 -4.00 19.45 -18.07
C GLU A 303 -3.61 18.84 -19.43
N ASN A 304 -3.05 19.67 -20.31
CA ASN A 304 -2.56 19.24 -21.63
C ASN A 304 -1.26 18.43 -21.55
N ASN A 305 -0.56 18.44 -20.41
CA ASN A 305 0.67 17.69 -20.16
C ASN A 305 0.45 16.54 -19.17
N ARG A 306 -0.80 16.09 -18.97
CA ARG A 306 -1.08 14.95 -18.10
C ARG A 306 -0.39 13.71 -18.66
N ILE A 307 0.43 13.12 -17.83
CA ILE A 307 1.17 11.90 -18.15
C ILE A 307 0.25 10.75 -17.81
N GLU A 308 -0.03 9.91 -18.81
CA GLU A 308 -0.76 8.68 -18.60
C GLU A 308 0.03 7.78 -17.63
N PHE A 309 -0.66 7.27 -16.63
CA PHE A 309 -0.05 6.35 -15.68
C PHE A 309 0.41 5.08 -16.41
N PHE A 310 1.45 4.44 -15.87
CA PHE A 310 1.94 3.17 -16.40
C PHE A 310 0.80 2.14 -16.59
N SER A 311 -0.13 2.09 -15.64
CA SER A 311 -1.34 1.26 -15.68
C SER A 311 -2.23 1.54 -16.89
N GLN A 312 -2.48 2.82 -17.18
CA GLN A 312 -3.33 3.23 -18.30
C GLN A 312 -2.64 2.98 -19.63
N LYS A 313 -1.35 3.30 -19.73
CA LYS A 313 -0.56 3.06 -20.95
C LYS A 313 -0.50 1.59 -21.31
N ILE A 314 -0.31 0.70 -20.33
CA ILE A 314 -0.22 -0.72 -20.64
C ILE A 314 -1.58 -1.31 -21.03
N GLU A 315 -2.67 -0.81 -20.45
CA GLU A 315 -4.02 -1.19 -20.87
C GLU A 315 -4.30 -0.73 -22.30
N GLN A 316 -3.97 0.52 -22.62
CA GLN A 316 -4.11 1.05 -23.97
C GLN A 316 -3.25 0.29 -24.98
N TYR A 317 -2.04 -0.12 -24.59
CA TYR A 317 -1.17 -0.95 -25.43
C TYR A 317 -1.78 -2.32 -25.74
N ILE A 318 -2.42 -2.97 -24.76
CA ILE A 318 -2.94 -4.33 -24.89
C ILE A 318 -4.34 -4.36 -25.51
N TYR A 319 -5.23 -3.46 -25.08
CA TYR A 319 -6.66 -3.50 -25.41
C TYR A 319 -7.10 -2.37 -26.36
N GLY A 320 -6.26 -1.37 -26.61
CA GLY A 320 -6.60 -0.20 -27.42
C GLY A 320 -7.42 0.87 -26.69
N ASP A 321 -7.85 0.59 -25.46
CA ASP A 321 -8.68 1.47 -24.62
C ASP A 321 -7.97 1.86 -23.32
N SER A 322 -8.20 3.09 -22.86
CA SER A 322 -7.60 3.66 -21.64
C SER A 322 -8.61 3.83 -20.48
N VAL A 323 -9.69 3.06 -20.49
CA VAL A 323 -10.90 3.37 -19.70
C VAL A 323 -10.78 2.90 -18.24
N SER A 324 -9.92 1.93 -17.91
CA SER A 324 -9.86 1.39 -16.56
C SER A 324 -8.61 1.78 -15.76
N LEU A 325 -8.68 1.51 -14.45
CA LEU A 325 -7.52 1.52 -13.56
C LEU A 325 -6.69 0.28 -13.90
N GLY A 326 -5.86 0.37 -14.93
CA GLY A 326 -5.00 -0.74 -15.35
C GLY A 326 -4.05 -1.27 -14.24
N PRO A 327 -3.21 -2.24 -14.56
CA PRO A 327 -2.38 -2.98 -13.61
C PRO A 327 -1.41 -2.09 -12.82
N ASN A 328 -1.07 -2.48 -11.59
CA ASN A 328 -0.18 -1.69 -10.75
C ASN A 328 1.24 -1.60 -11.33
N ALA A 329 1.87 -0.44 -11.21
CA ALA A 329 3.21 -0.21 -11.74
C ALA A 329 4.30 -0.79 -10.81
N ILE A 330 4.74 -2.03 -11.09
CA ILE A 330 5.69 -2.76 -10.25
C ILE A 330 7.11 -2.22 -10.45
N TYR A 331 7.87 -2.06 -9.36
CA TYR A 331 9.16 -1.36 -9.35
C TYR A 331 10.18 -1.84 -10.41
N ASN A 332 10.35 -3.15 -10.59
CA ASN A 332 11.28 -3.73 -11.56
C ASN A 332 10.80 -3.55 -13.01
N LEU A 333 9.49 -3.60 -13.25
CA LEU A 333 8.90 -3.33 -14.57
C LEU A 333 9.02 -1.86 -14.96
N ILE A 334 8.72 -0.95 -14.04
CA ILE A 334 8.98 0.49 -14.25
C ILE A 334 10.46 0.70 -14.57
N GLY A 335 11.36 0.10 -13.77
CA GLY A 335 12.79 0.19 -14.01
C GLY A 335 13.18 -0.33 -15.38
N LEU A 336 12.62 -1.46 -15.81
CA LEU A 336 12.93 -2.06 -17.10
C LEU A 336 12.43 -1.18 -18.26
N VAL A 337 11.15 -0.79 -18.23
CA VAL A 337 10.49 -0.07 -19.32
C VAL A 337 11.06 1.33 -19.52
N TYR A 338 11.41 2.06 -18.45
CA TYR A 338 11.90 3.44 -18.58
C TYR A 338 13.41 3.61 -18.48
N LEU A 339 14.11 2.76 -17.70
CA LEU A 339 15.55 2.90 -17.47
C LEU A 339 16.39 1.83 -18.19
N GLY A 340 15.75 0.78 -18.71
CA GLY A 340 16.39 -0.35 -19.36
C GLY A 340 16.95 -1.40 -18.42
N ASN A 341 17.48 -2.47 -19.01
CA ASN A 341 17.84 -3.72 -18.31
C ASN A 341 18.82 -3.54 -17.13
N ILE A 342 19.93 -2.82 -17.33
CA ILE A 342 20.96 -2.65 -16.28
C ILE A 342 20.44 -1.73 -15.17
N SER A 343 19.84 -0.61 -15.56
CA SER A 343 19.34 0.39 -14.62
C SER A 343 18.17 -0.12 -13.80
N SER A 344 17.34 -1.04 -14.32
CA SER A 344 16.26 -1.67 -13.56
C SER A 344 16.78 -2.50 -12.39
N ILE A 345 17.93 -3.16 -12.57
CA ILE A 345 18.61 -3.94 -11.51
C ILE A 345 19.12 -2.99 -10.42
N ILE A 346 19.75 -1.88 -10.82
CA ILE A 346 20.22 -0.84 -9.89
C ILE A 346 19.05 -0.20 -9.14
N PHE A 347 17.96 0.12 -9.84
CA PHE A 347 16.74 0.67 -9.24
C PHE A 347 16.13 -0.31 -8.22
N SER A 348 16.09 -1.59 -8.55
CA SER A 348 15.64 -2.66 -7.65
C SER A 348 16.45 -2.72 -6.36
N PHE A 349 17.77 -2.56 -6.43
CA PHE A 349 18.62 -2.41 -5.24
C PHE A 349 18.21 -1.20 -4.39
N PHE A 350 17.99 -0.03 -5.00
CA PHE A 350 17.60 1.17 -4.27
C PHE A 350 16.22 1.04 -3.60
N ILE A 351 15.27 0.33 -4.22
CA ILE A 351 13.98 0.01 -3.61
C ILE A 351 14.17 -0.88 -2.38
N GLY A 352 14.94 -1.98 -2.52
CA GLY A 352 15.27 -2.85 -1.39
C GLY A 352 15.98 -2.11 -0.26
N TYR A 353 16.98 -1.29 -0.60
CA TYR A 353 17.71 -0.45 0.34
C TYR A 353 16.79 0.54 1.04
N SER A 354 15.91 1.22 0.32
CA SER A 354 14.96 2.19 0.89
C SER A 354 14.04 1.53 1.91
N ILE A 355 13.49 0.36 1.58
CA ILE A 355 12.64 -0.40 2.50
C ILE A 355 13.43 -0.77 3.77
N SER A 356 14.64 -1.32 3.61
CA SER A 356 15.51 -1.68 4.73
C SER A 356 15.93 -0.46 5.57
N PHE A 357 16.22 0.66 4.91
CA PHE A 357 16.64 1.89 5.56
C PHE A 357 15.53 2.43 6.45
N PHE A 358 14.34 2.64 5.87
CA PHE A 358 13.18 3.17 6.58
C PHE A 358 12.73 2.25 7.72
N ARG A 359 12.80 0.94 7.52
CA ARG A 359 12.34 -0.03 8.52
C ARG A 359 13.37 -0.39 9.58
N ASN A 360 14.65 -0.50 9.24
CA ASN A 360 15.65 -1.10 10.13
C ASN A 360 16.61 -0.04 10.71
N LYS A 361 16.98 0.96 9.90
CA LYS A 361 17.97 1.98 10.25
C LYS A 361 17.34 3.25 10.80
N LEU A 362 16.25 3.73 10.20
CA LEU A 362 15.60 4.99 10.58
C LEU A 362 15.21 5.03 12.07
N ILE A 363 14.77 3.88 12.60
CA ILE A 363 14.44 3.63 14.01
C ILE A 363 15.55 4.02 14.99
N ARG A 364 16.80 4.01 14.54
CA ARG A 364 17.97 4.29 15.39
C ARG A 364 18.44 5.73 15.27
N ILE A 365 17.98 6.45 14.25
CA ILE A 365 18.45 7.81 13.93
C ILE A 365 17.66 8.85 14.71
N PHE A 366 16.34 8.68 14.82
CA PHE A 366 15.47 9.72 15.33
C PHE A 366 15.14 9.61 16.82
N ASN A 367 14.91 10.78 17.43
CA ASN A 367 14.32 10.87 18.77
C ASN A 367 12.79 10.85 18.68
N TYR A 368 12.21 9.71 19.04
CA TYR A 368 10.78 9.46 18.98
C TYR A 368 9.98 10.08 20.12
N ASN A 369 10.58 10.90 20.99
CA ASN A 369 9.82 11.68 21.96
C ASN A 369 9.00 12.80 21.29
N ASN A 370 9.39 13.25 20.09
CA ASN A 370 8.61 14.23 19.32
C ASN A 370 7.43 13.55 18.61
N PHE A 371 6.23 14.06 18.87
CA PHE A 371 4.97 13.61 18.25
C PHE A 371 5.05 13.56 16.72
N PHE A 372 5.52 14.64 16.08
CA PHE A 372 5.54 14.73 14.62
C PHE A 372 6.49 13.71 13.99
N ILE A 373 7.60 13.41 14.66
CA ILE A 373 8.56 12.41 14.20
C ILE A 373 7.97 11.00 14.30
N ARG A 374 7.24 10.69 15.39
CA ARG A 374 6.50 9.42 15.51
C ARG A 374 5.46 9.28 14.41
N TYR A 375 4.71 10.35 14.16
CA TYR A 375 3.71 10.39 13.11
C TYR A 375 4.32 10.13 11.73
N ILE A 376 5.38 10.86 11.34
CA ILE A 376 6.08 10.63 10.06
C ILE A 376 6.59 9.19 9.97
N PHE A 377 7.22 8.68 11.03
CA PHE A 377 7.71 7.31 11.02
C PHE A 377 6.58 6.30 10.84
N PHE A 378 5.46 6.48 11.54
CA PHE A 378 4.27 5.66 11.40
C PHE A 378 3.74 5.67 9.96
N LEU A 379 3.67 6.84 9.31
CA LEU A 379 3.25 6.98 7.92
C LEU A 379 4.18 6.25 6.94
N ILE A 380 5.49 6.36 7.16
CA ILE A 380 6.47 5.65 6.33
C ILE A 380 6.22 4.15 6.46
N GLN A 381 6.06 3.62 7.69
CA GLN A 381 5.85 2.19 7.91
C GLN A 381 4.54 1.66 7.32
N ILE A 382 3.45 2.44 7.36
CA ILE A 382 2.16 1.98 6.83
C ILE A 382 2.15 1.91 5.29
N ASN A 383 2.96 2.75 4.63
CA ASN A 383 3.04 2.80 3.17
C ASN A 383 4.24 2.07 2.59
N ILE A 384 5.21 1.63 3.38
CA ILE A 384 6.48 1.10 2.86
C ILE A 384 6.32 -0.06 1.87
N VAL A 385 5.24 -0.82 1.98
CA VAL A 385 4.88 -1.91 1.06
C VAL A 385 4.58 -1.39 -0.35
N SER A 386 4.03 -0.19 -0.50
CA SER A 386 3.69 0.37 -1.80
C SER A 386 4.92 0.68 -2.66
N LEU A 387 6.13 0.79 -2.08
CA LEU A 387 7.37 0.89 -2.85
C LEU A 387 7.59 -0.29 -3.82
N ILE A 388 6.97 -1.44 -3.57
CA ILE A 388 7.11 -2.62 -4.44
C ILE A 388 6.07 -2.58 -5.56
N GLY A 389 4.79 -2.42 -5.18
CA GLY A 389 3.68 -2.51 -6.14
C GLY A 389 3.37 -1.22 -6.89
N ALA A 390 3.71 -0.05 -6.32
CA ALA A 390 3.42 1.25 -6.90
C ALA A 390 4.33 2.35 -6.29
N PRO A 391 5.61 2.45 -6.71
CA PRO A 391 6.55 3.46 -6.21
C PRO A 391 6.02 4.90 -6.32
N THR A 392 5.30 5.22 -7.40
CA THR A 392 4.66 6.53 -7.60
C THR A 392 3.65 6.85 -6.49
N LEU A 393 2.83 5.87 -6.09
CA LEU A 393 1.88 6.03 -4.99
C LEU A 393 2.61 6.26 -3.66
N PHE A 394 3.71 5.54 -3.41
CA PHE A 394 4.51 5.79 -2.20
C PHE A 394 4.97 7.23 -2.10
N ILE A 395 5.58 7.77 -3.16
CA ILE A 395 6.15 9.13 -3.17
C ILE A 395 5.04 10.17 -3.05
N GLY A 396 3.97 10.03 -3.84
CA GLY A 396 2.82 10.91 -3.76
C GLY A 396 2.21 10.94 -2.36
N ASN A 397 1.95 9.76 -1.79
CA ASN A 397 1.43 9.62 -0.44
C ASN A 397 2.38 10.25 0.60
N MET A 398 3.68 10.00 0.54
CA MET A 398 4.65 10.60 1.46
C MET A 398 4.63 12.13 1.38
N MET A 399 4.61 12.69 0.18
CA MET A 399 4.55 14.15 0.00
C MET A 399 3.26 14.71 0.58
N TYR A 400 2.10 14.13 0.26
CA TYR A 400 0.83 14.63 0.78
C TYR A 400 0.67 14.46 2.30
N TYR A 401 1.09 13.32 2.85
CA TYR A 401 1.02 13.06 4.29
C TYR A 401 1.96 13.96 5.10
N ILE A 402 3.05 14.45 4.50
CA ILE A 402 3.96 15.40 5.14
C ILE A 402 3.48 16.84 4.95
N LEU A 403 3.16 17.23 3.71
CA LEU A 403 2.84 18.63 3.39
C LEU A 403 1.50 19.07 3.98
N ILE A 404 0.42 18.29 3.79
CA ILE A 404 -0.92 18.71 4.19
C ILE A 404 -1.09 18.64 5.72
N PRO A 405 -0.99 17.48 6.39
CA PRO A 405 -1.05 17.41 7.85
C PRO A 405 0.06 18.20 8.54
N GLY A 406 1.28 18.22 7.98
CA GLY A 406 2.42 18.90 8.58
C GLY A 406 2.27 20.42 8.57
N SER A 407 1.80 21.02 7.48
CA SER A 407 1.54 22.46 7.43
C SER A 407 0.49 22.89 8.46
N ILE A 408 -0.61 22.15 8.58
CA ILE A 408 -1.65 22.39 9.60
C ILE A 408 -1.06 22.30 11.00
N TYR A 409 -0.25 21.27 11.29
CA TYR A 409 0.38 21.11 12.60
C TYR A 409 1.35 22.26 12.93
N VAL A 410 2.11 22.74 11.95
CA VAL A 410 3.01 23.91 12.10
C VAL A 410 2.22 25.18 12.36
N ILE A 411 1.14 25.43 11.63
CA ILE A 411 0.25 26.58 11.82
C ILE A 411 -0.33 26.58 13.24
N ILE A 412 -0.85 25.45 13.71
CA ILE A 412 -1.40 25.31 15.07
C ILE A 412 -0.33 25.66 16.11
N LYS A 413 0.90 25.15 15.95
CA LYS A 413 2.01 25.46 16.86
C LYS A 413 2.37 26.94 16.85
N PHE A 414 2.42 27.55 15.68
CA PHE A 414 2.70 28.98 15.53
C PHE A 414 1.65 29.83 16.24
N LEU A 415 0.36 29.56 15.99
CA LEU A 415 -0.76 30.28 16.62
C LEU A 415 -0.78 30.13 18.15
N LEU A 416 -0.44 28.96 18.68
CA LEU A 416 -0.37 28.73 20.13
C LEU A 416 0.87 29.37 20.78
N LYS A 417 1.97 29.51 20.05
CA LYS A 417 3.18 30.18 20.55
C LYS A 417 2.94 31.66 20.77
N ASN A 418 2.20 32.33 19.86
CA ASN A 418 1.92 33.76 19.93
C ASN A 418 0.84 34.15 20.96
N ARG A 419 0.20 33.16 21.61
CA ARG A 419 -0.77 33.38 22.70
C ARG A 419 -0.13 33.32 24.10
N ARG A 420 1.16 33.04 24.18
CA ARG A 420 1.98 33.09 25.40
C ARG A 420 2.90 34.28 25.31
#